data_AF-A0A482T665-F1
#
_entry.id   AF-A0A482T665-F1
#
_cell.length_a   1.000
_cell.length_b   1.000
_cell.length_c   1.000
_cell.angle_alpha   90.00
_cell.angle_beta   90.00
_cell.angle_gamma   90.00
#
_symmetry.space_group_name_H-M   'P 1'
#
loop_
_entity.id
_entity.type
_entity.pdbx_description
1 polymer ?
#
loop_
_entity_poly.entity_id
_entity_poly.type
_entity_poly.pdbx_seq_one_letter_code
_entity_poly.pdbx_strand_id
1 'polypeptide(L)'
;MAVPLLYTLVLGALLIFVLPIIIGDATHVFGLGESSVAILVAALALPSFLITLVLPYALYQDIGLLNEYNITTAWRPDQSVYAILAAAGILVTGVSFGVSVYYLYQRHIHIGVP
;
A
#
# COMPACT_ATOMS: atom_id res chain seq x y z
N MET A 1 10.62 -9.71 -2.68
CA MET A 1 10.39 -9.52 -1.23
C MET A 1 10.59 -8.07 -0.72
N ALA A 2 11.29 -7.18 -1.44
CA ALA A 2 11.50 -5.79 -0.98
C ALA A 2 10.26 -4.87 -1.10
N VAL A 3 9.41 -5.08 -2.12
CA VAL A 3 8.29 -4.18 -2.43
C VAL A 3 7.21 -4.13 -1.33
N PRO A 4 6.75 -5.27 -0.76
CA PRO A 4 5.76 -5.26 0.31
C PRO A 4 6.27 -4.65 1.62
N LEU A 5 7.54 -4.90 1.95
CA LEU A 5 8.17 -4.43 3.18
C LEU A 5 8.45 -2.92 3.11
N LEU A 6 8.89 -2.44 1.94
CA LEU A 6 9.03 -1.01 1.67
C LEU A 6 7.67 -0.31 1.77
N TYR A 7 6.61 -0.89 1.22
CA TYR A 7 5.28 -0.29 1.25
C TYR A 7 4.70 -0.22 2.67
N THR A 8 4.84 -1.29 3.47
CA THR A 8 4.41 -1.29 4.88
C THR A 8 5.19 -0.29 5.73
N LEU A 9 6.50 -0.20 5.56
CA LEU A 9 7.34 0.78 6.28
C LEU A 9 7.01 2.22 5.89
N VAL A 10 6.83 2.48 4.59
CA VAL A 10 6.47 3.81 4.07
C VAL A 10 5.11 4.23 4.58
N LEU A 11 4.13 3.33 4.62
CA LEU A 11 2.76 3.62 5.06
C LEU A 11 2.66 3.80 6.57
N GLY A 12 3.42 3.00 7.35
CA GLY A 12 3.55 3.17 8.79
C GLY A 12 4.24 4.49 9.16
N ALA A 13 5.33 4.84 8.46
CA ALA A 13 5.98 6.14 8.61
C ALA A 13 5.02 7.27 8.24
N LEU A 14 4.27 7.13 7.15
CA LEU A 14 3.30 8.14 6.73
C LEU A 14 2.20 8.34 7.76
N LEU A 15 1.66 7.28 8.37
CA LEU A 15 0.68 7.42 9.46
C LEU A 15 1.25 8.13 10.69
N ILE A 16 2.48 7.79 11.10
CA ILE A 16 3.16 8.42 12.24
C ILE A 16 3.40 9.91 12.01
N PHE A 17 3.75 10.29 10.77
CA PHE A 17 4.03 11.69 10.42
C PHE A 17 2.79 12.50 10.05
N VAL A 18 1.78 11.89 9.41
CA VAL A 18 0.60 12.61 8.92
C VAL A 18 -0.42 12.88 10.03
N LEU A 19 -0.60 11.98 11.01
CA LEU A 19 -1.55 12.20 12.11
C LEU A 19 -1.26 13.50 12.89
N PRO A 20 -0.03 13.76 13.36
CA PRO A 20 0.31 14.97 14.11
C PRO A 20 0.18 16.25 13.27
N ILE A 21 0.31 16.15 11.96
CA ILE A 21 0.21 17.28 11.02
C ILE A 21 -1.24 17.65 10.77
N ILE A 22 -2.12 16.66 10.61
CA ILE A 22 -3.57 16.88 10.51
C ILE A 22 -4.11 17.52 11.81
N ILE A 23 -3.55 17.13 12.96
CA ILE A 23 -3.92 17.68 14.28
C ILE A 23 -3.30 19.08 14.50
N GLY A 24 -2.42 19.55 13.60
CA GLY A 24 -1.80 20.87 13.66
C GLY A 24 -0.69 21.01 14.71
N ASP A 25 -0.18 19.90 15.24
CA ASP A 25 0.71 19.86 16.41
C ASP A 25 2.09 19.24 16.12
N ALA A 26 2.38 18.93 14.86
CA ALA A 26 3.64 18.29 14.46
C ALA A 26 4.90 19.10 14.80
N THR A 27 4.77 20.43 14.86
CA THR A 27 5.85 21.35 15.26
C THR A 27 6.20 21.19 16.74
N HIS A 28 5.19 20.98 17.61
CA HIS A 28 5.39 20.74 19.04
C HIS A 28 5.81 19.30 19.34
N VAL A 29 5.25 18.31 18.64
CA VAL A 29 5.53 16.88 18.89
C VAL A 29 6.97 16.50 18.49
N PHE A 30 7.49 17.07 17.40
CA PHE A 30 8.81 16.70 16.87
C PHE A 30 9.85 17.82 16.94
N GLY A 31 9.50 19.02 17.43
CA GLY A 31 10.41 20.17 17.47
C GLY A 31 10.88 20.63 16.08
N LEU A 32 10.15 20.28 15.03
CA LEU A 32 10.48 20.57 13.65
C LEU A 32 9.87 21.91 13.25
N GLY A 33 10.62 22.74 12.51
CA GLY A 33 10.07 23.92 11.85
C GLY A 33 9.06 23.53 10.76
N GLU A 34 8.11 24.42 10.46
CA GLU A 34 7.05 24.17 9.48
C GLU A 34 7.58 23.70 8.11
N SER A 35 8.70 24.28 7.65
CA SER A 35 9.35 23.88 6.40
C SER A 35 9.92 22.46 6.44
N SER A 36 10.47 22.02 7.58
CA SER A 36 11.01 20.67 7.76
C SER A 36 9.89 19.62 7.79
N VAL A 37 8.78 19.95 8.44
CA VAL A 37 7.57 19.11 8.46
C VAL A 37 7.01 18.94 7.04
N ALA A 38 6.90 20.02 6.27
CA ALA A 38 6.42 19.99 4.89
C ALA A 38 7.29 19.11 3.98
N ILE A 39 8.62 19.22 4.09
CA ILE A 39 9.56 18.38 3.32
C ILE A 39 9.38 16.91 3.67
N LEU A 40 9.23 16.58 4.95
CA LEU A 40 9.06 15.20 5.40
C LEU A 40 7.75 14.58 4.93
N VAL A 41 6.66 15.35 4.98
CA VAL A 41 5.37 14.93 4.40
C VAL A 41 5.52 14.68 2.92
N ALA A 42 6.10 15.62 2.17
CA ALA A 42 6.27 15.46 0.73
C ALA A 42 7.11 14.21 0.40
N ALA A 43 8.18 13.97 1.16
CA ALA A 43 9.06 12.82 0.99
C ALA A 43 8.37 11.47 1.24
N LEU A 44 7.35 11.41 2.10
CA LEU A 44 6.58 10.18 2.38
C LEU A 44 5.33 10.06 1.50
N ALA A 45 4.63 11.17 1.30
CA ALA A 45 3.38 11.24 0.55
C ALA A 45 3.59 10.93 -0.93
N LEU A 46 4.65 11.44 -1.55
CA LEU A 46 4.91 11.19 -2.97
C LEU A 46 5.14 9.70 -3.27
N PRO A 47 6.06 8.97 -2.61
CA PRO A 47 6.19 7.53 -2.82
C PRO A 47 4.92 6.76 -2.53
N SER A 48 4.21 7.10 -1.44
CA SER A 48 2.97 6.43 -1.08
C SER A 48 1.88 6.60 -2.13
N PHE A 49 1.74 7.81 -2.66
CA PHE A 49 0.83 8.12 -3.74
C PHE A 49 1.20 7.36 -5.01
N LEU A 50 2.48 7.39 -5.41
CA LEU A 50 2.95 6.66 -6.59
C LEU A 50 2.70 5.17 -6.48
N ILE A 51 2.97 4.55 -5.32
CA ILE A 51 2.72 3.12 -5.13
C ILE A 51 1.21 2.85 -5.15
N THR A 52 0.38 3.73 -4.58
CA THR A 52 -1.08 3.59 -4.62
C THR A 52 -1.62 3.63 -6.07
N LEU A 53 -1.00 4.41 -6.95
CA LEU A 53 -1.33 4.43 -8.38
C LEU A 53 -0.86 3.18 -9.13
N VAL A 54 0.30 2.63 -8.78
CA VAL A 54 0.90 1.46 -9.45
C VAL A 54 0.29 0.14 -8.97
N LEU A 55 -0.14 0.08 -7.71
CA LEU A 55 -0.63 -1.13 -7.06
C LEU A 55 -1.79 -1.83 -7.81
N PRO A 56 -2.84 -1.14 -8.31
CA PRO A 56 -3.92 -1.78 -9.05
C PRO A 56 -3.42 -2.54 -10.28
N TYR A 57 -2.50 -1.92 -11.01
CA TYR A 57 -1.90 -2.52 -12.20
C TYR A 57 -1.02 -3.72 -11.84
N ALA A 58 -0.20 -3.61 -10.79
CA ALA A 58 0.65 -4.69 -10.34
C ALA A 58 -0.15 -5.92 -9.89
N LEU A 59 -1.23 -5.72 -9.12
CA LEU A 59 -2.14 -6.79 -8.70
C LEU A 59 -2.88 -7.40 -9.89
N TYR A 60 -3.35 -6.57 -10.83
CA TYR A 60 -3.98 -7.04 -12.05
C TYR A 60 -3.05 -7.98 -12.82
N GLN A 61 -1.78 -7.60 -13.05
CA GLN A 61 -0.85 -8.45 -13.78
C GLN A 61 -0.49 -9.74 -13.02
N ASP A 62 -0.14 -9.66 -11.73
CA ASP A 62 0.27 -10.84 -10.96
C ASP A 62 -0.87 -11.88 -10.88
N ILE A 63 -2.11 -11.43 -10.61
CA ILE A 63 -3.28 -12.32 -10.57
C ILE A 63 -3.55 -12.93 -11.96
N GLY A 64 -3.39 -12.15 -13.03
CA GLY A 64 -3.54 -12.64 -14.40
C GLY A 64 -2.62 -13.83 -14.67
N LEU A 65 -1.35 -13.72 -14.30
CA LEU A 65 -0.36 -14.79 -14.43
C LEU A 65 -0.69 -16.00 -13.54
N LEU A 66 -1.12 -15.78 -12.30
CA LEU A 66 -1.54 -16.87 -11.40
C LEU A 66 -2.70 -17.69 -11.97
N ASN A 67 -3.66 -16.99 -12.58
CA ASN A 67 -4.84 -17.62 -13.20
C ASN A 67 -4.50 -18.32 -14.51
N GLU A 68 -3.62 -17.75 -15.34
CA GLU A 68 -3.18 -18.33 -16.62
C GLU A 68 -2.41 -19.65 -16.41
N TYR A 69 -1.49 -19.67 -15.44
CA TYR A 69 -0.68 -20.86 -15.13
C TYR A 69 -1.34 -21.83 -14.14
N ASN A 70 -2.57 -21.52 -13.69
CA ASN A 70 -3.36 -22.35 -12.78
C ASN A 70 -2.57 -22.77 -11.52
N ILE A 71 -1.76 -21.84 -10.99
CA ILE A 71 -0.80 -22.09 -9.90
C ILE A 71 -1.52 -22.40 -8.58
N THR A 72 -2.77 -21.95 -8.45
CA THR A 72 -3.56 -22.06 -7.22
C THR A 72 -4.88 -22.78 -7.51
N THR A 73 -5.07 -23.95 -6.89
CA THR A 73 -6.29 -24.76 -7.05
C THR A 73 -7.40 -24.38 -6.08
N ALA A 74 -7.06 -23.89 -4.88
CA ALA A 74 -8.02 -23.57 -3.82
C ALA A 74 -8.38 -22.07 -3.72
N TRP A 75 -7.46 -21.18 -4.07
CA TRP A 75 -7.67 -19.72 -4.02
C TRP A 75 -7.60 -19.15 -5.43
N ARG A 76 -8.73 -18.73 -5.99
CA ARG A 76 -8.81 -18.16 -7.34
C ARG A 76 -9.22 -16.69 -7.25
N PRO A 77 -8.26 -15.77 -7.05
CA PRO A 77 -8.56 -14.35 -6.95
C PRO A 77 -9.08 -13.82 -8.30
N ASP A 78 -10.17 -13.05 -8.25
CA ASP A 78 -10.66 -12.32 -9.41
C ASP A 78 -9.76 -11.10 -9.66
N GLN A 79 -9.14 -11.07 -10.83
CA GLN A 79 -8.18 -10.06 -11.27
C GLN A 79 -8.78 -8.64 -11.25
N SER A 80 -10.03 -8.51 -11.70
CA SER A 80 -10.70 -7.21 -11.82
C SER A 80 -11.11 -6.69 -10.44
N VAL A 81 -11.61 -7.57 -9.58
CA VAL A 81 -12.05 -7.20 -8.23
C VAL A 81 -10.89 -6.66 -7.40
N TYR A 82 -9.75 -7.36 -7.39
CA TYR A 82 -8.58 -6.89 -6.64
C TYR A 82 -8.00 -5.59 -7.20
N ALA A 83 -7.98 -5.43 -8.53
CA ALA A 83 -7.52 -4.19 -9.14
C ALA A 83 -8.44 -3.00 -8.78
N ILE A 84 -9.76 -3.18 -8.83
CA ILE A 84 -10.73 -2.14 -8.46
C ILE A 84 -10.62 -1.82 -6.97
N LEU A 85 -10.51 -2.82 -6.09
CA LEU A 85 -10.37 -2.60 -4.66
C LEU A 85 -9.04 -1.89 -4.33
N ALA A 86 -7.95 -2.24 -5.01
CA ALA A 86 -6.69 -1.53 -4.87
C ALA A 86 -6.79 -0.08 -5.35
N ALA A 87 -7.50 0.17 -6.47
CA ALA A 87 -7.72 1.52 -6.98
C ALA A 87 -8.64 2.35 -6.07
N ALA A 88 -9.59 1.70 -5.39
CA ALA A 88 -10.48 2.35 -4.43
C ALA A 88 -9.72 3.02 -3.28
N GLY A 89 -8.48 2.60 -2.98
CA GLY A 89 -7.68 3.30 -1.96
C GLY A 89 -7.12 4.66 -2.37
N ILE A 90 -7.28 5.08 -3.63
CA ILE A 90 -7.13 6.49 -4.03
C ILE A 90 -8.24 7.34 -3.39
N LEU A 91 -9.45 6.78 -3.27
CA LEU A 91 -10.63 7.46 -2.75
C LEU A 91 -10.81 7.24 -1.24
N VAL A 92 -10.45 6.05 -0.75
CA VAL A 92 -10.66 5.62 0.63
C VAL A 92 -9.34 5.20 1.26
N THR A 93 -8.80 6.06 2.12
CA THR A 93 -7.53 5.82 2.80
C THR A 93 -7.50 4.46 3.50
N GLY A 94 -6.42 3.71 3.31
CA GLY A 94 -6.21 2.40 3.94
C GLY A 94 -6.77 1.20 3.17
N VAL A 95 -7.65 1.39 2.18
CA VAL A 95 -8.21 0.26 1.41
C VAL A 95 -7.13 -0.44 0.58
N SER A 96 -6.31 0.30 -0.18
CA SER A 96 -5.19 -0.28 -0.96
C SER A 96 -4.25 -1.12 -0.09
N PHE A 97 -3.98 -0.64 1.12
CA PHE A 97 -3.16 -1.33 2.10
C PHE A 97 -3.81 -2.64 2.57
N GLY A 98 -5.06 -2.58 3.01
CA GLY A 98 -5.79 -3.76 3.47
C GLY A 98 -5.88 -4.85 2.38
N VAL A 99 -6.18 -4.44 1.15
CA VAL A 99 -6.24 -5.33 -0.02
C VAL A 99 -4.88 -5.97 -0.29
N SER A 100 -3.80 -5.19 -0.24
CA SER A 100 -2.43 -5.68 -0.45
C SER A 100 -2.01 -6.69 0.61
N VAL A 101 -2.26 -6.39 1.88
CA VAL A 101 -1.94 -7.29 3.00
C VAL A 101 -2.72 -8.59 2.87
N TYR A 102 -4.03 -8.50 2.61
CA TYR A 102 -4.87 -9.68 2.42
C TYR A 102 -4.41 -10.52 1.23
N TYR A 103 -4.09 -9.87 0.11
CA TYR A 103 -3.58 -10.54 -1.09
C TYR A 103 -2.29 -11.31 -0.81
N LEU A 104 -1.29 -10.66 -0.20
CA LEU A 104 0.01 -11.26 0.11
C LEU A 104 -0.11 -12.39 1.13
N TYR A 105 -1.01 -12.24 2.11
CA TYR A 105 -1.32 -13.29 3.08
C TYR A 105 -1.87 -14.53 2.38
N GLN A 106 -2.84 -14.35 1.48
CA GLN A 106 -3.41 -15.47 0.72
C GLN A 106 -2.38 -16.10 -0.21
N ARG A 107 -1.56 -15.29 -0.89
CA ARG A 107 -0.48 -15.75 -1.78
C ARG A 107 0.56 -16.57 -1.01
N HIS A 108 0.92 -16.13 0.19
CA HIS A 108 1.82 -16.88 1.06
C HIS A 108 1.23 -18.23 1.51
N ILE A 109 -0.05 -18.28 1.88
CA ILE A 109 -0.70 -19.55 2.28
C ILE A 109 -0.75 -20.55 1.13
N HIS A 110 -1.11 -20.08 -0.07
CA HIS A 110 -1.41 -20.96 -1.20
C HIS A 110 -0.18 -21.29 -2.06
N ILE A 111 0.82 -20.41 -2.09
CA ILE A 111 2.00 -20.51 -2.99
C ILE A 111 3.30 -20.59 -2.18
N GLY A 112 3.25 -20.36 -0.86
CA GLY A 112 4.43 -20.37 0.02
C GLY A 112 5.26 -19.08 -0.05
N VAL A 113 4.98 -18.20 -1.01
CA VAL A 113 5.68 -16.93 -1.20
C VAL A 113 4.71 -15.74 -1.18
N PRO A 114 5.01 -14.67 -0.43
CA PRO A 114 4.29 -13.41 -0.53
C PRO A 114 4.64 -12.71 -1.86
#